data_AF-X0YBM7-F1
#
_entry.id   AF-X0YBM7-F1
#
_cell.length_a   1.000
_cell.length_b   1.000
_cell.length_c   1.000
_cell.angle_alpha   90.00
_cell.angle_beta   90.00
_cell.angle_gamma   90.00
#
_symmetry.space_group_name_H-M   'P 1'
#
loop_
_entity.id
_entity.type
_entity.pdbx_description
1 polymer ?
#
loop_
_entity_poly.entity_id
_entity_poly.type
_entity_poly.pdbx_seq_one_letter_code
_entity_poly.pdbx_strand_id
1 'polypeptide(L)' 'DCAEMTARSALKRKETRWGKSDYRSDFPERDDENWLKFVDLKMDQKTGEMIIFTSPIKRRKSRESK' A
#
# COMPACT_ATOMS: atom_id res chain seq x y z
N ASP A 1 17.11 5.63 -0.33
CA ASP A 1 17.32 4.27 -0.85
C ASP A 1 15.98 3.70 -1.29
N CYS A 2 15.90 3.09 -2.49
CA CYS A 2 14.68 2.44 -2.96
C CYS A 2 14.30 1.23 -2.09
N ALA A 3 15.29 0.50 -1.54
CA ALA A 3 15.05 -0.65 -0.68
C ALA A 3 14.38 -0.22 0.64
N GLU A 4 14.87 0.84 1.26
CA GLU A 4 14.31 1.41 2.50
C GLU A 4 12.87 1.89 2.31
N MET A 5 12.58 2.57 1.19
CA MET A 5 11.22 3.02 0.86
C MET A 5 10.25 1.84 0.74
N THR A 6 10.64 0.81 0.00
CA THR A 6 9.82 -0.40 -0.17
C THR A 6 9.59 -1.11 1.17
N ALA A 7 10.63 -1.29 1.98
CA ALA A 7 10.52 -1.93 3.29
C ALA A 7 9.56 -1.17 4.22
N ARG A 8 9.65 0.16 4.25
CA ARG A 8 8.76 1.00 5.07
C ARG A 8 7.30 0.97 4.62
N SER A 9 7.04 0.94 3.31
CA SER A 9 5.69 0.77 2.78
C SER A 9 5.11 -0.62 3.08
N ALA A 10 5.94 -1.67 2.94
CA ALA A 10 5.56 -3.03 3.30
C ALA A 10 5.23 -3.15 4.81
N LEU A 11 6.02 -2.52 5.69
CA LEU A 11 5.74 -2.50 7.13
C LEU A 11 4.44 -1.75 7.47
N LYS A 12 4.12 -0.68 6.74
CA LYS A 12 2.89 0.08 6.93
C LYS A 12 1.67 -0.78 6.62
N ARG A 13 1.71 -1.58 5.53
CA ARG A 13 0.64 -2.47 5.11
C ARG A 13 0.56 -3.70 6.03
N LYS A 14 -0.57 -3.88 6.70
CA LYS A 14 -0.82 -5.01 7.62
C LYS A 14 -1.75 -6.05 6.99
N GLU A 15 -1.36 -6.56 5.83
CA GLU A 15 -2.05 -7.63 5.11
C GLU A 15 -1.05 -8.37 4.22
N THR A 16 -1.49 -9.50 3.65
CA THR A 16 -0.83 -10.17 2.54
C THR A 16 -1.70 -10.02 1.30
N ARG A 17 -1.20 -9.37 0.23
CA ARG A 17 -2.02 -9.12 -0.98
C ARG A 17 -1.55 -9.90 -2.22
N TRP A 18 -0.25 -10.08 -2.39
CA TRP A 18 0.34 -10.68 -3.60
C TRP A 18 0.99 -12.04 -3.35
N GLY A 19 0.51 -12.76 -2.33
CA GLY A 19 1.10 -14.04 -1.92
C GLY A 19 2.57 -13.86 -1.54
N LYS A 20 3.45 -14.73 -2.06
CA LYS A 20 4.88 -14.76 -1.71
C LYS A 20 5.62 -13.43 -1.92
N SER A 21 5.17 -12.57 -2.84
CA SER A 21 5.82 -11.30 -3.14
C SER A 21 5.54 -10.20 -2.11
N ASP A 22 4.44 -10.31 -1.36
CA ASP A 22 4.03 -9.36 -0.31
C ASP A 22 3.40 -10.17 0.82
N TYR A 23 4.16 -11.13 1.35
CA TYR A 23 3.72 -12.05 2.41
C TYR A 23 4.17 -11.57 3.78
N ARG A 24 3.20 -11.47 4.68
CA ARG A 24 3.42 -11.17 6.10
C ARG A 24 2.95 -12.34 6.95
N SER A 25 3.86 -12.96 7.69
CA SER A 25 3.53 -14.07 8.58
C SER A 25 2.56 -13.68 9.71
N ASP A 26 2.57 -12.41 10.11
CA ASP A 26 1.65 -11.88 11.13
C ASP A 26 0.30 -11.40 10.56
N PHE A 27 0.20 -11.23 9.23
CA PHE A 27 -1.04 -10.92 8.52
C PHE A 27 -1.11 -11.74 7.22
N PRO A 28 -1.34 -13.06 7.31
CA PRO A 28 -1.22 -13.96 6.16
C PRO A 28 -2.37 -13.83 5.15
N GLU A 29 -3.47 -13.21 5.55
CA GLU A 29 -4.67 -13.04 4.73
C GLU A 29 -4.73 -11.64 4.08
N ARG A 30 -5.53 -11.55 3.02
CA ARG A 30 -5.84 -10.30 2.33
C ARG A 30 -6.98 -9.59 3.06
N ASP A 31 -6.83 -8.28 3.30
CA ASP A 31 -7.80 -7.48 4.03
C ASP A 31 -8.27 -6.30 3.17
N ASP A 32 -9.30 -6.54 2.37
CA ASP A 32 -9.88 -5.50 1.52
C ASP A 32 -10.73 -4.47 2.27
N GLU A 33 -11.14 -4.73 3.51
CA GLU A 33 -11.91 -3.78 4.30
C GLU A 33 -11.02 -2.63 4.78
N ASN A 34 -9.82 -2.95 5.26
CA ASN A 34 -8.90 -1.96 5.79
C ASN A 34 -7.84 -1.52 4.76
N TRP A 35 -7.40 -2.38 3.85
CA TRP A 35 -6.21 -2.15 3.03
C TRP A 35 -6.44 -2.04 1.53
N LEU A 36 -7.70 -2.00 1.09
CA LEU A 36 -8.04 -1.66 -0.29
C LEU A 36 -7.85 -0.15 -0.55
N LYS A 37 -6.59 0.28 -0.48
CA LYS A 37 -6.10 1.65 -0.67
C LYS A 37 -4.64 1.60 -1.10
N PHE A 38 -4.16 2.64 -1.76
CA PHE A 38 -2.75 2.80 -2.08
C PHE A 38 -1.97 3.19 -0.81
N VAL A 39 -0.73 2.69 -0.70
CA VAL A 39 0.24 3.15 0.30
C VAL A 39 1.30 3.92 -0.47
N ASP A 40 1.24 5.23 -0.36
CA ASP A 40 2.09 6.16 -1.08
C ASP A 40 3.25 6.60 -0.19
N LEU A 41 4.39 6.85 -0.83
CA LEU A 41 5.63 7.29 -0.22
C LEU A 41 6.06 8.59 -0.88
N LYS A 42 6.48 9.57 -0.08
CA LYS A 42 7.08 10.80 -0.58
C LYS A 42 8.29 11.14 0.26
N MET A 43 9.40 11.45 -0.41
CA MET A 43 10.57 12.01 0.24
C MET A 43 10.44 13.54 0.28
N ASP A 44 10.56 14.14 1.46
CA ASP A 44 10.72 15.58 1.58
C ASP A 44 12.15 15.94 1.17
N GLN A 45 12.27 16.78 0.13
CA GLN A 45 13.56 17.19 -0.42
C GLN A 45 14.29 18.21 0.47
N LYS A 46 13.59 18.89 1.37
CA LYS A 46 14.18 19.91 2.26
C LYS A 46 14.72 19.31 3.54
N THR A 47 13.96 18.40 4.15
CA THR A 47 14.33 17.76 5.43
C THR A 47 15.00 16.41 5.24
N GLY A 48 14.82 15.77 4.08
CA GLY A 48 15.24 14.39 3.87
C GLY A 48 14.36 13.38 4.63
N GLU A 49 13.18 13.78 5.09
CA GLU A 49 12.26 12.87 5.77
C GLU A 49 11.36 12.11 4.80
N MET A 50 11.07 10.86 5.14
CA MET A 50 10.17 10.02 4.34
C MET A 50 8.77 10.04 4.94
N ILE A 51 7.81 10.50 4.14
CA ILE A 51 6.40 10.62 4.51
C ILE A 51 5.64 9.45 3.86
N ILE A 52 4.92 8.67 4.68
CA ILE A 52 4.10 7.55 4.23
C ILE A 52 2.63 7.91 4.47
N PHE A 53 1.80 7.82 3.43
CA PHE A 53 0.38 8.13 3.52
C PHE A 53 -0.44 7.13 2.70
N THR A 54 -1.76 7.17 2.85
CA THR A 54 -2.66 6.25 2.15
C THR A 54 -3.68 7.00 1.33
N SER A 55 -3.88 6.59 0.08
CA SER A 55 -4.85 7.19 -0.84
C SER A 55 -5.92 6.17 -1.25
N PRO A 56 -7.20 6.55 -1.34
CA PRO A 56 -8.25 5.63 -1.72
C PRO A 56 -8.10 5.18 -3.19
N ILE A 57 -8.46 3.93 -3.48
CA ILE A 57 -8.55 3.46 -4.86
C ILE A 57 -9.75 4.10 -5.57
N LYS A 58 -9.52 4.72 -6.72
CA LYS A 58 -10.62 5.19 -7.59
C LYS A 58 -11.11 4.02 -8.43
N ARG A 59 -12.21 3.38 -8.02
CA ARG A 59 -12.87 2.37 -8.85
C ARG A 59 -13.56 3.07 -10.02
N ARG A 60 -13.23 2.68 -11.25
CA ARG A 60 -13.99 3.11 -12.44
C ARG A 60 -15.39 2.51 -12.32
N LYS A 61 -16.44 3.34 -12.40
CA LYS A 61 -17.83 2.81 -12.46
C LYS A 61 -17.92 1.88 -13.67
N SER A 62 -18.37 0.64 -13.44
CA SER A 62 -18.76 -0.24 -14.54
C SER A 62 -19.85 0.47 -15.33
N ARG A 63 -19.73 0.49 -16.66
CA ARG A 63 -20.85 0.90 -17.50
C ARG A 63 -21.99 -0.08 -17.20
N GLU A 64 -23.09 0.40 -16.63
CA GLU A 64 -24.32 -0.37 -16.54
C GLU A 64 -24.68 -0.83 -17.96
N SER A 65 -24.79 -2.14 -18.13
CA SER A 65 -25.32 -2.71 -19.37
C SER A 65 -26.82 -2.45 -19.36
N LYS A 66 -27.28 -1.75 -20.40
CA LYS A 66 -28.70 -1.51 -20.71
C LYS A 66 -29.52 -2.79 -20.66
#